data_AF-A0A954GBC4-F1
#
_entry.id   AF-A0A954GBC4-F1
#
_cell.length_a   1.000
_cell.length_b   1.000
_cell.length_c   1.000
_cell.angle_alpha   90.00
_cell.angle_beta   90.00
_cell.angle_gamma   90.00
#
_symmetry.space_group_name_H-M   'P 1'
#
loop_
_entity.id
_entity.type
_entity.pdbx_description
1 polymer ?
#
loop_
_entity_poly.entity_id
_entity_poly.type
_entity_poly.pdbx_seq_one_letter_code
_entity_poly.pdbx_strand_id
1 'polypeptide(L)'
;MDQLQKLYIRILHTGLIVIRTAIEMEHNEWADVEINFLHNIPSLLNETNIHRHRYFWEQERPYYLERINELELDDGITGMRPFYDEILKEMEPHFRVLLKDDDLTGSSKES
;
A
#
# COMPACT_ATOMS: atom_id res chain seq x y z
N MET A 1 7.72 15.35 10.68
CA MET A 1 6.83 14.51 9.87
C MET A 1 7.51 13.16 9.76
N ASP A 2 6.89 12.13 10.34
CA ASP A 2 7.44 10.77 10.39
C ASP A 2 7.70 10.22 8.96
N GLN A 3 8.75 9.43 8.79
CA GLN A 3 9.18 8.95 7.46
C GLN A 3 8.08 8.08 6.81
N LEU A 4 7.36 7.29 7.60
CA LEU A 4 6.24 6.48 7.12
C LEU A 4 5.09 7.35 6.58
N GLN A 5 4.80 8.50 7.20
CA GLN A 5 3.79 9.43 6.69
C GLN A 5 4.15 9.99 5.32
N LYS A 6 5.43 10.32 5.10
CA LYS A 6 5.90 10.78 3.78
C LYS A 6 5.70 9.70 2.72
N LEU A 7 5.88 8.44 3.08
CA LEU A 7 5.66 7.30 2.17
C LEU A 7 4.18 7.12 1.85
N TYR A 8 3.28 7.22 2.84
CA TYR A 8 1.83 7.24 2.57
C TYR A 8 1.40 8.38 1.65
N ILE A 9 1.92 9.59 1.85
CA ILE A 9 1.64 10.73 0.97
C ILE A 9 2.14 10.44 -0.45
N ARG A 10 3.31 9.82 -0.61
CA ARG A 10 3.82 9.41 -1.93
C ARG A 10 2.93 8.37 -2.58
N ILE A 11 2.41 7.38 -1.84
CA ILE A 11 1.43 6.43 -2.39
C ILE A 11 0.20 7.19 -2.89
N LEU A 12 -0.36 8.12 -2.11
CA LEU A 12 -1.53 8.90 -2.54
C LEU A 12 -1.26 9.71 -3.80
N HIS A 13 -0.11 10.38 -3.87
CA HIS A 13 0.28 11.15 -5.06
C HIS A 13 0.41 10.27 -6.29
N THR A 14 1.14 9.15 -6.17
CA THR A 14 1.29 8.19 -7.27
C THR A 14 -0.07 7.61 -7.67
N GLY A 15 -0.89 7.22 -6.71
CA GLY A 15 -2.16 6.56 -7.00
C GLY A 15 -3.20 7.45 -7.66
N LEU A 16 -3.21 8.75 -7.39
CA LEU A 16 -4.02 9.69 -8.17
C LEU A 16 -3.60 9.75 -9.64
N ILE A 17 -2.30 9.64 -9.93
CA ILE A 17 -1.79 9.57 -11.31
C ILE A 17 -2.23 8.25 -11.95
N VAL A 18 -2.07 7.13 -11.24
CA VAL A 18 -2.43 5.80 -11.74
C VAL A 18 -3.92 5.69 -12.03
N ILE A 19 -4.80 6.13 -11.13
CA ILE A 19 -6.25 6.18 -11.35
C ILE A 19 -6.58 7.00 -12.60
N ARG A 20 -5.97 8.18 -12.74
CA ARG A 20 -6.20 9.02 -13.92
C ARG A 20 -5.80 8.28 -15.20
N THR A 21 -4.64 7.64 -15.21
CA THR A 21 -4.17 6.85 -16.36
C THR A 21 -5.12 5.70 -16.67
N ALA A 22 -5.57 4.95 -15.66
CA ALA A 22 -6.53 3.86 -15.85
C ALA A 22 -7.83 4.34 -16.50
N ILE A 23 -8.37 5.48 -16.06
CA ILE A 23 -9.57 6.10 -16.62
C ILE A 23 -9.34 6.58 -18.07
N GLU A 24 -8.21 7.25 -18.34
CA GLU A 24 -7.87 7.73 -19.69
C GLU A 24 -7.69 6.59 -20.71
N MET A 25 -7.31 5.41 -20.23
CA MET A 25 -7.18 4.20 -21.03
C MET A 25 -8.44 3.31 -21.01
N GLU A 26 -9.55 3.80 -20.44
CA GLU A 26 -10.83 3.07 -20.34
C GLU A 26 -10.76 1.73 -19.57
N HIS A 27 -9.73 1.53 -18.74
CA HIS A 27 -9.55 0.35 -17.88
C HIS A 27 -10.23 0.56 -16.52
N ASN A 28 -11.57 0.54 -16.50
CA ASN A 28 -12.34 0.80 -15.28
C ASN A 28 -12.02 -0.18 -14.13
N GLU A 29 -11.81 -1.46 -14.43
CA GLU A 29 -11.45 -2.46 -13.40
C GLU A 29 -10.10 -2.14 -12.73
N TRP A 30 -9.15 -1.58 -13.47
CA TRP A 30 -7.89 -1.12 -12.91
C TRP A 30 -8.11 0.08 -11.99
N ALA A 31 -8.88 1.07 -12.43
CA ALA A 31 -9.21 2.23 -11.60
C ALA A 31 -9.89 1.80 -10.27
N ASP A 32 -10.79 0.81 -10.32
CA ASP A 32 -11.45 0.28 -9.13
C ASP A 32 -10.46 -0.42 -8.17
N VAL A 33 -9.49 -1.18 -8.70
CA VAL A 33 -8.44 -1.81 -7.88
C VAL A 33 -7.59 -0.74 -7.18
N GLU A 34 -7.20 0.33 -7.89
CA GLU A 34 -6.43 1.43 -7.30
C GLU A 34 -7.23 2.18 -6.24
N ILE A 35 -8.50 2.49 -6.48
CA ILE A 35 -9.37 3.15 -5.50
C ILE A 35 -9.46 2.30 -4.22
N ASN A 36 -9.68 0.99 -4.36
CA ASN A 36 -9.74 0.06 -3.24
C ASN A 36 -8.41 -0.02 -2.48
N PHE A 37 -7.26 0.12 -3.13
CA PHE A 37 -5.98 0.16 -2.44
C PHE A 37 -5.76 1.49 -1.68
N LEU A 38 -6.18 2.61 -2.27
CA LEU A 38 -5.87 3.94 -1.76
C LEU A 38 -6.83 4.43 -0.68
N HIS A 39 -8.09 3.97 -0.66
CA HIS A 39 -9.14 4.60 0.16
C HIS A 39 -8.83 4.66 1.67
N ASN A 40 -8.08 3.68 2.20
CA ASN A 40 -7.73 3.64 3.62
C ASN A 40 -6.48 4.44 3.98
N ILE A 41 -5.61 4.74 3.01
CA ILE A 41 -4.33 5.42 3.24
C ILE A 41 -4.49 6.81 3.88
N PRO A 42 -5.46 7.67 3.50
CA PRO A 42 -5.65 8.96 4.15
C PRO A 42 -5.89 8.84 5.66
N SER A 43 -6.57 7.77 6.09
CA SER A 43 -6.87 7.52 7.50
C SER A 43 -5.68 6.96 8.29
N LEU A 44 -4.60 6.58 7.62
CA LEU A 44 -3.32 6.17 8.23
C LEU A 44 -2.38 7.38 8.43
N LEU A 45 -2.71 8.55 7.88
CA LEU A 45 -1.94 9.76 8.11
C LEU A 45 -2.13 10.23 9.56
N ASN A 46 -1.03 10.37 10.30
CA ASN A 46 -1.02 10.68 11.74
C ASN A 46 -1.75 9.64 12.61
N GLU A 47 -1.99 8.44 12.09
CA GLU A 47 -2.47 7.34 12.92
C GLU A 47 -1.36 6.88 13.88
N THR A 48 -1.75 6.56 15.11
CA THR A 48 -0.86 6.08 16.17
C THR A 48 -1.07 4.60 16.48
N ASN A 49 -2.21 4.03 16.05
CA ASN A 49 -2.53 2.63 16.20
C ASN A 49 -1.72 1.78 15.21
N ILE A 50 -0.65 1.18 15.72
CA ILE A 50 0.27 0.31 14.97
C ILE A 50 -0.47 -0.85 14.27
N HIS A 51 -1.53 -1.39 14.87
CA HIS A 51 -2.28 -2.48 14.25
C HIS A 51 -2.96 -2.07 12.94
N ARG A 52 -3.34 -0.80 12.77
CA ARG A 52 -3.91 -0.30 11.50
C ARG A 52 -2.84 -0.24 10.42
N HIS A 53 -1.63 0.19 10.77
CA HIS A 53 -0.49 0.18 9.85
C HIS A 53 -0.12 -1.26 9.46
N ARG A 54 -0.07 -2.18 10.43
CA ARG A 54 0.17 -3.61 10.19
C ARG A 54 -0.88 -4.19 9.24
N TYR A 55 -2.16 -3.94 9.49
CA TYR A 55 -3.25 -4.42 8.67
C TYR A 55 -3.09 -3.99 7.20
N PHE A 56 -2.79 -2.70 6.96
CA PHE A 56 -2.45 -2.20 5.63
C PHE A 56 -1.32 -3.00 4.98
N TRP A 57 -0.26 -3.28 5.73
CA TRP A 57 0.94 -3.94 5.20
C TRP A 57 0.78 -5.44 4.91
N GLU A 58 0.07 -6.15 5.79
CA GLU A 58 -0.07 -7.61 5.77
C GLU A 58 -1.33 -8.08 5.04
N GLN A 59 -2.36 -7.24 4.92
CA GLN A 59 -3.65 -7.63 4.33
C GLN A 59 -3.93 -6.83 3.04
N GLU A 60 -3.98 -5.50 3.13
CA GLU A 60 -4.41 -4.66 2.01
C GLU A 60 -3.40 -4.64 0.87
N ARG A 61 -2.11 -4.50 1.19
CA ARG A 61 -1.04 -4.52 0.19
C ARG A 61 -0.97 -5.85 -0.58
N PRO A 62 -0.94 -7.04 0.06
CA PRO A 62 -0.97 -8.31 -0.66
C PRO A 62 -2.23 -8.48 -1.53
N TYR A 63 -3.40 -8.09 -1.00
CA TYR A 63 -4.64 -8.14 -1.76
C TYR A 63 -4.57 -7.27 -3.02
N TYR A 64 -4.06 -6.03 -2.90
CA TYR A 64 -3.84 -5.17 -4.06
C TYR A 64 -2.89 -5.81 -5.09
N LEU A 65 -1.77 -6.39 -4.66
CA LEU A 65 -0.81 -7.04 -5.55
C LEU A 65 -1.42 -8.25 -6.28
N GLU A 66 -2.23 -9.04 -5.59
CA GLU A 66 -2.99 -10.15 -6.19
C GLU A 66 -3.94 -9.62 -7.27
N ARG A 67 -4.77 -8.63 -6.93
CA ARG A 67 -5.75 -8.05 -7.85
C ARG A 67 -5.11 -7.41 -9.09
N ILE A 68 -3.98 -6.72 -8.94
CA ILE A 68 -3.25 -6.16 -10.09
C ILE A 68 -2.68 -7.26 -10.99
N ASN A 69 -2.23 -8.37 -10.43
CA ASN A 69 -1.70 -9.49 -11.22
C ASN A 69 -2.79 -10.23 -12.01
N GLU A 70 -4.03 -10.19 -11.55
CA GLU A 70 -5.19 -10.75 -12.25
C GLU A 70 -5.67 -9.90 -13.42
N LEU A 71 -5.28 -8.61 -13.48
CA LEU A 71 -5.66 -7.74 -14.59
C LEU A 71 -4.85 -8.07 -15.85
N GLU A 72 -5.55 -8.34 -16.95
CA GLU A 72 -4.97 -8.46 -18.29
C GLU A 72 -4.66 -7.07 -18.88
N LEU A 73 -3.78 -6.33 -18.21
CA LEU A 73 -3.30 -5.04 -18.69
C LEU A 73 -2.44 -5.25 -19.94
N ASP A 74 -2.63 -4.40 -20.96
CA ASP A 74 -1.84 -4.41 -22.19
C ASP A 74 -0.34 -4.39 -21.88
N ASP A 75 0.50 -5.00 -22.71
CA ASP A 75 1.94 -5.13 -22.51
C ASP A 75 2.62 -3.76 -22.33
N GLY A 76 2.08 -2.72 -22.96
CA GLY A 76 2.51 -1.33 -22.77
C GLY A 76 2.26 -0.76 -21.36
N ILE A 77 1.25 -1.27 -20.66
CA ILE A 77 0.88 -0.92 -19.28
C ILE A 77 1.58 -1.87 -18.29
N THR A 78 1.77 -3.12 -18.66
CA THR A 78 2.50 -4.11 -17.84
C THR A 78 3.95 -3.66 -17.59
N GLY A 79 4.57 -2.94 -18.52
CA GLY A 79 5.84 -2.24 -18.31
C GLY A 79 5.79 -1.10 -17.28
N MET A 80 4.60 -0.63 -16.90
CA MET A 80 4.36 0.37 -15.86
C MET A 80 4.03 -0.26 -14.48
N ARG A 81 4.05 -1.59 -14.33
CA ARG A 81 3.77 -2.29 -13.05
C ARG A 81 4.52 -1.78 -11.81
N PRO A 82 5.72 -1.15 -11.83
CA PRO A 82 6.34 -0.74 -10.58
C PRO A 82 5.92 0.68 -10.14
N PHE A 83 4.65 1.09 -10.29
CA PHE A 83 4.22 2.42 -9.83
C PHE A 83 4.51 2.63 -8.34
N TYR A 84 4.30 1.59 -7.52
CA TYR A 84 4.54 1.65 -6.08
C TYR A 84 5.78 0.91 -5.61
N ASP A 85 6.46 0.12 -6.46
CA ASP A 85 7.53 -0.80 -6.03
C ASP A 85 8.61 -0.12 -5.20
N GLU A 86 9.14 1.01 -5.68
CA GLU A 86 10.16 1.76 -4.93
C GLU A 86 9.62 2.32 -3.61
N ILE A 87 8.36 2.78 -3.59
CA ILE A 87 7.73 3.30 -2.36
C ILE A 87 7.53 2.16 -1.34
N LEU A 88 7.03 1.01 -1.79
CA LEU A 88 6.82 -0.17 -0.95
C LEU A 88 8.16 -0.72 -0.42
N LYS A 89 9.19 -0.75 -1.25
CA LYS A 89 10.55 -1.13 -0.83
C LYS A 89 11.12 -0.19 0.23
N GLU A 90 10.87 1.11 0.12
CA GLU A 90 11.22 2.09 1.15
C GLU A 90 10.39 1.94 2.44
N MET A 91 9.15 1.47 2.36
CA MET A 91 8.28 1.22 3.52
C MET A 91 8.66 -0.04 4.31
N GLU A 92 9.14 -1.08 3.63
CA GLU A 92 9.51 -2.37 4.23
C GLU A 92 10.34 -2.27 5.53
N PRO A 93 11.44 -1.50 5.63
CA PRO A 93 12.19 -1.38 6.89
C PRO A 93 11.38 -0.78 8.03
N HIS A 94 10.45 0.14 7.76
CA HIS A 94 9.59 0.73 8.79
C HIS A 94 8.64 -0.31 9.37
N PHE A 95 8.03 -1.13 8.50
CA PHE A 95 7.18 -2.22 8.95
C PHE A 95 7.98 -3.30 9.65
N ARG A 96 9.18 -3.67 9.18
CA ARG A 96 10.02 -4.66 9.90
C ARG A 96 10.31 -4.28 11.35
N VAL A 97 10.48 -2.99 11.64
CA VAL A 97 10.66 -2.52 13.03
C VAL A 97 9.33 -2.62 13.79
N LEU A 98 8.24 -2.09 13.23
CA LEU A 98 6.91 -2.13 13.85
C LEU A 98 6.43 -3.56 14.16
N LEU A 99 6.71 -4.50 13.26
CA LEU A 99 6.31 -5.90 13.39
C LEU A 99 7.13 -6.62 14.46
N LYS A 100 8.43 -6.31 14.59
CA LYS A 100 9.33 -6.89 15.61
C LYS A 100 9.05 -6.38 17.02
N ASP A 101 8.72 -5.10 17.16
CA ASP A 101 8.47 -4.50 18.47
C ASP A 101 7.21 -5.09 19.12
N ASP A 102 6.21 -5.45 18.32
CA ASP A 102 4.96 -6.06 18.80
C ASP A 102 5.17 -7.51 19.28
N ASP A 103 5.95 -8.32 18.55
CA ASP A 103 6.28 -9.71 18.93
C ASP A 103 6.99 -9.78 20.30
N LEU A 104 7.80 -8.76 20.62
CA LEU A 104 8.48 -8.63 21.92
C LEU A 104 7.52 -8.22 23.04
N THR A 105 6.48 -7.43 22.74
CA THR A 105 5.47 -7.01 23.73
C THR A 105 4.33 -8.03 23.91
N GLY A 106 4.08 -8.88 22.91
CA GLY A 106 3.09 -9.96 22.96
C GLY A 106 3.53 -11.19 23.77
N SER A 107 4.83 -11.39 23.99
CA SER A 107 5.38 -12.55 24.70
C SER A 107 5.39 -12.42 26.24
N SER A 108 4.82 -11.37 26.82
CA SER A 108 4.85 -11.11 28.28
C SER A 108 3.53 -11.38 29.02
N LYS A 109 2.60 -12.16 28.44
CA LYS A 109 1.39 -12.61 29.16
C LYS A 109 1.17 -14.11 28.96
N GLU A 110 1.95 -14.91 29.66
CA GLU A 110 1.56 -16.25 30.11
C GLU A 110 2.63 -16.76 31.10
N SER A 111 2.42 -16.46 32.38
CA SER A 111 3.06 -17.12 33.53
C SER A 111 2.13 -17.01 34.74
#